data_AF-A0A094I739-F1
#
_entry.id   AF-A0A094I739-F1
#
_cell.length_a   1.000
_cell.length_b   1.000
_cell.length_c   1.000
_cell.angle_alpha   90.00
_cell.angle_beta   90.00
_cell.angle_gamma   90.00
#
_symmetry.space_group_name_H-M   'P 1'
#
loop_
_entity.id
_entity.type
_entity.pdbx_description
1 polymer ?
#
loop_
_entity_poly.entity_id
_entity_poly.type
_entity_poly.pdbx_seq_one_letter_code
_entity_poly.pdbx_strand_id
1 'polypeptide(L)'
;MLWSKPVVLASQILFFACLYSNPISAQDTTDDGVLVLTGGAGGDTSTGPTAASTPTSSTGTGSKSRTTTNSASSSTTSSTTSHTTTTPPDVLTLTGLPPTNSLNQTRTTTTAGPVPTNKTPCNLHVEFCTRKYSNITQVCAHNSPFVKANNAAANQAFGVVSQLDDGIRMLQIQAHVVNGTVFLCHSSCDILNAGTMTDYLTVVAGWVKKHPYDVITILIGNAAYLPVSTYTPAIADSGLLPYVYTPPKKDMALSDWPTLSSMIITSQRVVVFMDYETDQDTVPYILDEFSYIWETPFDPTDRAFPCTVQRPPDLSAAAAKTVAGGDECGVWVWESGAGGGEL
;
A
#
# COMPACT_ATOMS: atom_id res chain seq x y z
N MET A 1 -1.50 -37.93 -49.75
CA MET A 1 -2.49 -37.00 -50.35
C MET A 1 -2.96 -36.12 -49.20
N LEU A 2 -2.31 -35.01 -48.78
CA LEU A 2 -1.79 -33.84 -49.50
C LEU A 2 -2.89 -33.06 -50.25
N TRP A 3 -3.56 -32.16 -49.51
CA TRP A 3 -3.88 -30.77 -49.87
C TRP A 3 -4.67 -30.14 -48.71
N SER A 4 -4.19 -29.12 -47.99
CA SER A 4 -3.78 -27.74 -48.34
C SER A 4 -4.89 -26.75 -47.93
N LYS A 5 -4.54 -25.88 -46.96
CA LYS A 5 -5.28 -24.72 -46.49
C LYS A 5 -5.55 -23.72 -47.63
N PRO A 6 -6.42 -22.72 -47.39
CA PRO A 6 -6.06 -21.35 -47.71
C PRO A 6 -5.91 -20.51 -46.44
N VAL A 7 -4.80 -19.78 -46.45
CA VAL A 7 -4.45 -18.64 -45.61
C VAL A 7 -5.27 -17.45 -46.08
N VAL A 8 -5.89 -16.71 -45.16
CA VAL A 8 -6.27 -15.31 -45.39
C VAL A 8 -5.65 -14.48 -44.27
N LEU A 9 -4.59 -13.77 -44.65
CA LEU A 9 -4.08 -12.61 -43.95
C LEU A 9 -5.12 -11.49 -44.05
N ALA A 10 -5.56 -10.97 -42.91
CA ALA A 10 -6.11 -9.63 -42.82
C ALA A 10 -5.37 -8.88 -41.72
N SER A 11 -4.40 -8.09 -42.16
CA SER A 11 -3.70 -7.08 -41.39
C SER A 11 -4.69 -5.97 -41.03
N GLN A 12 -4.93 -5.75 -39.74
CA GLN A 12 -5.42 -4.47 -39.24
C GLN A 12 -4.55 -4.02 -38.08
N ILE A 13 -3.62 -3.14 -38.45
CA ILE A 13 -2.84 -2.29 -37.57
C ILE A 13 -3.82 -1.31 -36.94
N LEU A 14 -4.20 -1.54 -35.67
CA LEU A 14 -4.76 -0.48 -34.84
C LEU A 14 -3.61 0.18 -34.08
N PHE A 15 -3.30 1.40 -34.51
CA PHE A 15 -2.51 2.37 -33.76
C PHE A 15 -3.25 2.69 -32.45
N PHE A 16 -2.80 2.12 -31.34
CA PHE A 16 -3.02 2.75 -30.04
C PHE A 16 -1.93 3.79 -29.83
N ALA A 17 -2.34 5.05 -29.78
CA ALA A 17 -1.48 6.16 -29.45
C ALA A 17 -0.86 5.94 -28.06
N CYS A 18 0.47 5.90 -28.00
CA CYS A 18 1.21 6.16 -26.79
C CYS A 18 0.86 7.58 -26.32
N LEU A 19 0.01 7.70 -25.30
CA LEU A 19 0.03 8.90 -24.46
C LEU A 19 1.31 8.84 -23.64
N TYR A 20 2.33 9.53 -24.12
CA TYR A 20 3.48 9.92 -23.32
C TYR A 20 2.96 10.72 -22.13
N SER A 21 3.05 10.16 -20.92
CA SER A 21 3.04 10.94 -19.70
C SER A 21 4.30 11.81 -19.71
N ASN A 22 4.13 13.12 -19.88
CA ASN A 22 5.22 14.07 -19.68
C ASN A 22 5.76 13.91 -18.25
N PRO A 23 7.09 13.90 -18.02
CA PRO A 23 7.61 14.08 -16.68
C PRO A 23 7.15 15.44 -16.17
N ILE A 24 6.57 15.46 -14.95
CA ILE A 24 6.30 16.70 -14.24
C ILE A 24 7.66 17.34 -13.98
N SER A 25 7.94 18.42 -14.71
CA SER A 25 9.05 19.31 -14.41
C SER A 25 8.64 20.14 -13.20
N ALA A 26 9.34 19.96 -12.07
CA ALA A 26 9.22 20.89 -10.95
C ALA A 26 9.78 22.23 -11.44
N GLN A 27 8.88 23.17 -11.72
CA GLN A 27 9.24 24.53 -12.07
C GLN A 27 9.38 25.32 -10.77
N ASP A 28 10.61 25.74 -10.51
CA ASP A 28 11.02 26.58 -9.39
C ASP A 28 10.22 27.89 -9.41
N THR A 29 9.38 28.13 -8.40
CA THR A 29 8.81 29.46 -8.10
C THR A 29 8.47 29.60 -6.61
N THR A 30 9.35 30.35 -5.93
CA THR A 30 9.07 31.49 -5.05
C THR A 30 7.88 31.43 -4.08
N ASP A 31 8.27 31.38 -2.80
CA ASP A 31 7.62 31.87 -1.57
C ASP A 31 6.12 31.61 -1.30
N ASP A 32 5.88 31.21 -0.05
CA ASP A 32 4.61 30.96 0.62
C ASP A 32 3.89 29.64 0.28
N GLY A 33 4.38 28.56 0.92
CA GLY A 33 3.81 27.23 0.87
C GLY A 33 2.44 27.13 1.54
N VAL A 34 1.39 26.94 0.74
CA VAL A 34 0.16 26.26 1.12
C VAL A 34 -0.32 25.42 -0.08
N LEU A 35 -0.29 24.09 0.06
CA LEU A 35 -0.89 23.18 -0.91
C LEU A 35 -2.36 22.95 -0.54
N VAL A 36 -3.28 23.63 -1.22
CA VAL A 36 -4.73 23.38 -1.11
C VAL A 36 -5.16 22.45 -2.24
N LEU A 37 -5.69 21.27 -1.91
CA LEU A 37 -6.27 20.35 -2.90
C LEU A 37 -7.73 20.76 -3.18
N THR A 38 -7.96 21.52 -4.25
CA THR A 38 -9.29 21.73 -4.84
C THR A 38 -9.45 20.84 -6.07
N GLY A 39 -10.34 19.84 -6.00
CA GLY A 39 -10.75 19.06 -7.17
C GLY A 39 -11.74 19.87 -8.01
N GLY A 40 -11.35 20.21 -9.25
CA GLY A 40 -12.21 20.85 -10.25
C GLY A 40 -12.70 19.84 -11.29
N ALA A 41 -14.02 19.69 -11.39
CA ALA A 41 -14.71 18.99 -12.47
C ALA A 41 -14.53 19.71 -13.83
N GLY A 42 -14.55 18.95 -14.93
CA GLY A 42 -14.18 19.43 -16.26
C GLY A 42 -15.17 20.36 -16.97
N GLY A 43 -14.68 21.01 -18.03
CA GLY A 43 -15.47 21.75 -19.03
C GLY A 43 -14.65 22.63 -19.99
N ASP A 44 -14.44 22.11 -21.21
CA ASP A 44 -14.31 22.72 -22.55
C ASP A 44 -13.44 23.96 -22.93
N THR A 45 -12.45 23.66 -23.78
CA THR A 45 -12.16 24.20 -25.14
C THR A 45 -11.95 25.71 -25.40
N SER A 46 -10.75 26.10 -25.89
CA SER A 46 -10.57 26.77 -27.21
C SER A 46 -9.09 26.91 -27.66
N THR A 47 -8.95 26.78 -28.98
CA THR A 47 -7.87 26.73 -29.98
C THR A 47 -6.79 27.83 -30.06
N GLY A 48 -5.59 27.46 -30.57
CA GLY A 48 -4.78 28.33 -31.48
C GLY A 48 -3.24 28.25 -31.33
N PRO A 49 -2.41 28.35 -32.39
CA PRO A 49 -1.25 27.46 -32.58
C PRO A 49 0.17 28.06 -32.65
N THR A 50 1.14 27.15 -32.42
CA THR A 50 2.55 26.97 -32.83
C THR A 50 3.44 28.10 -33.38
N ALA A 51 4.69 28.17 -32.86
CA ALA A 51 5.93 28.23 -33.67
C ALA A 51 7.18 27.85 -32.84
N ALA A 52 8.04 27.00 -33.42
CA ALA A 52 9.32 26.56 -32.87
C ALA A 52 10.49 27.27 -33.56
N SER A 53 11.60 27.56 -32.86
CA SER A 53 12.94 27.65 -33.46
C SER A 53 14.06 27.53 -32.41
N THR A 54 15.03 26.67 -32.73
CA THR A 54 16.31 26.33 -32.06
C THR A 54 17.38 27.44 -32.26
N PRO A 55 18.46 27.53 -31.46
CA PRO A 55 19.27 28.75 -31.31
C PRO A 55 20.48 28.83 -32.26
N THR A 56 21.02 30.04 -32.43
CA THR A 56 22.28 30.32 -33.14
C THR A 56 23.20 31.18 -32.26
N SER A 57 24.48 30.83 -32.24
CA SER A 57 25.60 31.48 -31.56
C SER A 57 26.34 32.49 -32.45
N SER A 58 26.86 33.59 -31.89
CA SER A 58 28.05 34.30 -32.41
C SER A 58 28.70 35.28 -31.41
N THR A 59 29.91 34.93 -30.95
CA THR A 59 31.22 35.63 -30.97
C THR A 59 31.38 37.14 -30.73
N GLY A 60 32.43 37.53 -29.96
CA GLY A 60 33.20 38.78 -30.12
C GLY A 60 33.77 39.41 -28.82
N THR A 61 34.88 38.93 -28.24
CA THR A 61 36.29 39.44 -28.33
C THR A 61 36.60 40.80 -27.67
N GLY A 62 37.59 40.84 -26.75
CA GLY A 62 38.29 42.06 -26.34
C GLY A 62 39.22 41.85 -25.12
N SER A 63 40.52 42.13 -25.25
CA SER A 63 41.61 41.65 -24.40
C SER A 63 42.36 42.75 -23.62
N LYS A 64 43.01 42.34 -22.52
CA LYS A 64 44.29 42.80 -21.91
C LYS A 64 44.38 44.17 -21.21
N SER A 65 44.83 44.15 -19.96
CA SER A 65 46.16 44.70 -19.58
C SER A 65 46.63 44.18 -18.22
N ARG A 66 47.94 44.06 -18.04
CA ARG A 66 48.69 43.45 -16.93
C ARG A 66 49.77 44.44 -16.50
N THR A 67 49.92 44.71 -15.19
CA THR A 67 51.20 45.16 -14.62
C THR A 67 51.37 44.71 -13.16
N THR A 68 52.61 44.32 -12.87
CA THR A 68 53.35 43.84 -11.67
C THR A 68 53.48 44.93 -10.56
N THR A 69 53.93 44.76 -9.30
CA THR A 69 54.76 43.79 -8.53
C THR A 69 54.79 44.16 -7.02
N ASN A 70 55.09 43.16 -6.16
CA ASN A 70 55.84 43.14 -4.88
C ASN A 70 55.33 43.71 -3.51
N SER A 71 55.10 42.73 -2.61
CA SER A 71 55.67 42.52 -1.24
C SER A 71 55.53 43.54 -0.10
N ALA A 72 54.89 43.11 1.00
CA ALA A 72 55.46 43.11 2.36
C ALA A 72 54.60 42.32 3.35
N SER A 73 55.29 41.59 4.23
CA SER A 73 54.81 40.61 5.21
C SER A 73 54.33 41.25 6.53
N SER A 74 53.42 40.58 7.25
CA SER A 74 53.62 40.33 8.69
C SER A 74 52.64 39.27 9.21
N SER A 75 53.24 38.28 9.84
CA SER A 75 52.67 37.13 10.53
C SER A 75 52.15 37.49 11.91
N THR A 76 51.08 36.83 12.37
CA THR A 76 50.91 36.51 13.80
C THR A 76 50.38 35.09 13.92
N THR A 77 51.11 34.30 14.71
CA THR A 77 50.95 32.86 14.93
C THR A 77 50.06 32.59 16.15
N SER A 78 49.52 31.36 16.17
CA SER A 78 49.05 30.58 17.33
C SER A 78 47.58 30.77 17.69
N SER A 79 46.76 29.74 17.93
CA SER A 79 47.03 28.36 18.36
C SER A 79 45.83 27.47 18.05
N THR A 80 46.13 26.19 17.82
CA THR A 80 45.18 25.11 17.60
C THR A 80 44.54 24.69 18.92
N THR A 81 43.23 24.48 18.94
CA THR A 81 42.61 23.55 19.89
C THR A 81 41.50 22.79 19.16
N SER A 82 41.80 21.53 18.87
CA SER A 82 40.87 20.56 18.34
C SER A 82 40.04 19.99 19.49
N HIS A 83 38.72 20.25 19.47
CA HIS A 83 37.76 19.43 20.18
C HIS A 83 36.81 18.79 19.16
N THR A 84 37.03 17.51 18.93
CA THR A 84 36.06 16.60 18.32
C THR A 84 35.03 16.23 19.38
N THR A 85 33.76 16.52 19.13
CA THR A 85 32.63 15.80 19.72
C THR A 85 31.47 15.75 18.73
N THR A 86 30.90 14.56 18.65
CA THR A 86 30.02 14.00 17.63
C THR A 86 28.57 14.44 17.78
N THR A 87 27.95 14.94 16.70
CA THR A 87 26.48 15.01 16.52
C THR A 87 26.09 14.71 15.06
N PRO A 88 24.97 14.00 14.79
CA PRO A 88 24.50 13.61 13.44
C PRO A 88 23.95 14.80 12.62
N PRO A 89 23.85 14.69 11.28
CA PRO A 89 23.63 15.84 10.39
C PRO A 89 22.16 16.28 10.26
N ASP A 90 22.03 17.57 9.94
CA ASP A 90 20.91 18.30 9.33
C ASP A 90 19.65 18.63 10.16
N VAL A 91 19.79 19.67 11.00
CA VAL A 91 18.76 20.72 11.13
C VAL A 91 19.35 22.01 10.59
N LEU A 92 18.91 22.45 9.40
CA LEU A 92 19.30 23.72 8.83
C LEU A 92 18.60 24.85 9.61
N THR A 93 19.29 25.40 10.61
CA THR A 93 18.79 26.55 11.37
C THR A 93 19.22 27.82 10.63
N LEU A 94 18.28 28.51 10.00
CA LEU A 94 18.55 29.78 9.33
C LEU A 94 18.70 30.89 10.38
N THR A 95 19.93 31.22 10.78
CA THR A 95 20.22 32.35 11.65
C THR A 95 20.23 33.65 10.85
N GLY A 96 19.06 34.28 10.70
CA GLY A 96 18.98 35.68 10.29
C GLY A 96 19.53 36.58 11.39
N LEU A 97 20.46 37.49 11.05
CA LEU A 97 20.90 38.54 11.97
C LEU A 97 19.71 39.47 12.29
N PRO A 98 19.52 39.88 13.55
CA PRO A 98 18.44 40.80 13.89
C PRO A 98 18.79 42.20 13.38
N PRO A 99 17.86 42.93 12.71
CA PRO A 99 18.00 44.35 12.55
C PRO A 99 17.86 45.02 13.92
N THR A 100 18.83 45.87 14.27
CA THR A 100 18.81 46.71 15.46
C THR A 100 17.75 47.81 15.31
N ASN A 101 16.48 47.47 15.52
CA ASN A 101 15.42 48.45 15.74
C ASN A 101 14.75 48.16 17.09
N SER A 102 15.10 49.00 18.07
CA SER A 102 14.43 49.09 19.37
C SER A 102 13.04 49.71 19.18
N LEU A 103 12.06 48.88 18.85
CA LEU A 103 10.65 49.21 19.03
C LEU A 103 10.09 48.32 20.15
N ASN A 104 9.51 48.97 21.14
CA ASN A 104 8.92 48.37 22.32
C ASN A 104 7.60 47.67 21.92
N GLN A 105 7.68 46.52 21.25
CA GLN A 105 6.50 45.73 20.89
C GLN A 105 6.11 44.81 22.05
N THR A 106 4.91 45.07 22.59
CA THR A 106 4.22 44.15 23.48
C THR A 106 3.96 42.85 22.71
N ARG A 107 4.64 41.77 23.09
CA ARG A 107 4.42 40.42 22.56
C ARG A 107 3.01 39.98 22.95
N THR A 108 2.05 40.17 22.06
CA THR A 108 0.75 39.53 22.14
C THR A 108 0.95 38.05 21.86
N THR A 109 0.46 37.20 22.75
CA THR A 109 0.43 35.76 22.53
C THR A 109 -0.44 35.49 21.32
N THR A 110 0.17 35.07 20.21
CA THR A 110 -0.54 34.50 19.08
C THR A 110 -1.30 33.28 19.59
N THR A 111 -2.63 33.36 19.58
CA THR A 111 -3.49 32.19 19.77
C THR A 111 -3.05 31.14 18.75
N ALA A 112 -2.81 29.91 19.20
CA ALA A 112 -2.48 28.82 18.29
C ALA A 112 -3.50 28.80 17.15
N GLY A 113 -3.02 28.84 15.91
CA GLY A 113 -3.88 28.79 14.73
C GLY A 113 -4.75 27.52 14.75
N PRO A 114 -5.87 27.50 14.01
CA PRO A 114 -6.73 26.33 13.95
C PRO A 114 -5.92 25.10 13.53
N VAL A 115 -5.89 24.08 14.39
CA VAL A 115 -5.22 22.81 14.10
C VAL A 115 -5.96 22.14 12.94
N PRO A 116 -5.27 21.71 11.88
CA PRO A 116 -5.89 20.94 10.81
C PRO A 116 -6.55 19.69 11.42
N THR A 117 -7.88 19.62 11.33
CA THR A 117 -8.62 18.42 11.71
C THR A 117 -8.95 17.67 10.43
N ASN A 118 -8.29 16.53 10.19
CA ASN A 118 -8.69 15.65 9.10
C ASN A 118 -10.12 15.17 9.41
N LYS A 119 -11.08 15.53 8.56
CA LYS A 119 -12.47 15.09 8.68
C LYS A 119 -12.77 13.87 7.82
N THR A 120 -11.85 13.50 6.94
CA THR A 120 -12.01 12.34 6.07
C THR A 120 -11.61 11.08 6.85
N PRO A 121 -12.55 10.14 7.03
CA PRO A 121 -12.25 8.90 7.76
C PRO A 121 -11.32 7.98 6.97
N CYS A 122 -10.50 7.22 7.70
CA CYS A 122 -9.75 6.08 7.15
C CYS A 122 -10.42 4.79 7.64
N ASN A 123 -10.82 3.89 6.75
CA ASN A 123 -11.68 2.74 7.12
C ASN A 123 -12.88 3.20 7.98
N LEU A 124 -13.64 4.19 7.50
CA LEU A 124 -14.86 4.73 8.14
C LEU A 124 -14.66 5.50 9.48
N HIS A 125 -13.43 5.59 10.00
CA HIS A 125 -13.12 6.27 11.27
C HIS A 125 -11.98 7.30 11.12
N VAL A 126 -12.17 8.53 11.64
CA VAL A 126 -11.14 9.59 11.55
C VAL A 126 -9.91 9.25 12.40
N GLU A 127 -10.15 8.67 13.57
CA GLU A 127 -9.14 8.25 14.52
C GLU A 127 -8.23 7.12 13.99
N PHE A 128 -8.68 6.36 12.99
CA PHE A 128 -7.87 5.29 12.39
C PHE A 128 -6.78 5.82 11.49
N CYS A 129 -6.90 7.04 10.96
CA CYS A 129 -5.88 7.61 10.08
C CYS A 129 -4.50 7.70 10.74
N THR A 130 -4.44 7.96 12.05
CA THR A 130 -3.19 8.03 12.82
C THR A 130 -2.81 6.71 13.47
N ARG A 131 -3.68 5.69 13.46
CA ARG A 131 -3.36 4.37 14.01
C ARG A 131 -2.55 3.56 13.01
N LYS A 132 -1.66 2.71 13.54
CA LYS A 132 -0.93 1.70 12.76
C LYS A 132 -1.89 0.63 12.27
N TYR A 133 -1.65 0.07 11.09
CA TYR A 133 -2.41 -1.08 10.57
C TYR A 133 -2.48 -2.22 11.60
N SER A 134 -1.37 -2.48 12.29
CA SER A 134 -1.23 -3.48 13.36
C SER A 134 -1.98 -3.17 14.66
N ASN A 135 -2.56 -1.97 14.80
CA ASN A 135 -3.23 -1.50 16.02
C ASN A 135 -4.68 -1.11 15.73
N ILE A 136 -5.37 -1.95 14.93
CA ILE A 136 -6.79 -1.83 14.63
C ILE A 136 -7.39 -3.23 14.54
N THR A 137 -8.47 -3.44 15.28
CA THR A 137 -9.31 -4.64 15.17
C THR A 137 -10.19 -4.53 13.94
N GLN A 138 -10.14 -5.54 13.08
CA GLN A 138 -10.93 -5.59 11.85
C GLN A 138 -11.86 -6.80 11.87
N VAL A 139 -13.06 -6.64 11.30
CA VAL A 139 -13.96 -7.76 11.04
C VAL A 139 -13.55 -8.44 9.74
N CYS A 140 -13.46 -9.78 9.79
CA CYS A 140 -13.12 -10.62 8.65
C CYS A 140 -14.36 -11.31 8.08
N ALA A 141 -14.50 -11.33 6.76
CA ALA A 141 -15.42 -12.21 6.06
C ALA A 141 -14.69 -13.51 5.69
N HIS A 142 -14.90 -14.54 6.50
CA HIS A 142 -14.42 -15.89 6.22
C HIS A 142 -15.04 -16.42 4.93
N ASN A 143 -14.24 -16.99 4.01
CA ASN A 143 -14.76 -17.53 2.77
C ASN A 143 -15.61 -16.52 1.98
N SER A 144 -15.11 -15.27 1.92
CA SER A 144 -15.79 -14.12 1.34
C SER A 144 -16.45 -14.32 -0.05
N PRO A 145 -15.92 -15.17 -0.98
CA PRO A 145 -16.56 -15.40 -2.27
C PRO A 145 -17.78 -16.34 -2.25
N PHE A 146 -17.99 -17.11 -1.19
CA PHE A 146 -18.93 -18.25 -1.19
C PHE A 146 -20.36 -17.83 -0.87
N VAL A 147 -20.99 -17.19 -1.86
CA VAL A 147 -22.38 -16.71 -1.84
C VAL A 147 -23.22 -17.56 -2.79
N LYS A 148 -24.03 -18.48 -2.24
CA LYS A 148 -24.93 -19.31 -3.04
C LYS A 148 -26.18 -19.68 -2.25
N ALA A 149 -27.32 -19.12 -2.65
CA ALA A 149 -28.59 -19.42 -2.00
C ALA A 149 -28.88 -20.93 -2.03
N ASN A 150 -29.41 -21.45 -0.92
CA ASN A 150 -29.77 -22.86 -0.75
C ASN A 150 -28.61 -23.85 -0.98
N ASN A 151 -27.37 -23.46 -0.67
CA ASN A 151 -26.20 -24.35 -0.67
C ASN A 151 -25.60 -24.40 0.73
N ALA A 152 -25.43 -25.60 1.28
CA ALA A 152 -24.92 -25.81 2.65
C ALA A 152 -23.45 -25.37 2.84
N ALA A 153 -22.68 -25.23 1.75
CA ALA A 153 -21.31 -24.75 1.78
C ALA A 153 -21.20 -23.23 1.53
N ALA A 154 -22.31 -22.50 1.43
CA ALA A 154 -22.26 -21.04 1.35
C ALA A 154 -21.93 -20.44 2.72
N ASN A 155 -20.97 -19.52 2.77
CA ASN A 155 -20.56 -18.85 4.00
C ASN A 155 -21.13 -17.44 4.13
N GLN A 156 -21.47 -16.81 3.00
CA GLN A 156 -21.86 -15.41 2.96
C GLN A 156 -23.24 -15.23 2.31
N ALA A 157 -24.02 -14.29 2.84
CA ALA A 157 -25.32 -13.91 2.26
C ALA A 157 -25.19 -12.87 1.14
N PHE A 158 -24.14 -12.05 1.19
CA PHE A 158 -23.92 -10.92 0.28
C PHE A 158 -22.57 -11.01 -0.43
N GLY A 159 -22.49 -10.45 -1.64
CA GLY A 159 -21.26 -10.39 -2.41
C GLY A 159 -20.21 -9.46 -1.80
N VAL A 160 -18.96 -9.58 -2.28
CA VAL A 160 -17.79 -8.88 -1.70
C VAL A 160 -17.93 -7.36 -1.63
N VAL A 161 -18.59 -6.72 -2.61
CA VAL A 161 -18.80 -5.26 -2.59
C VAL A 161 -19.64 -4.87 -1.37
N SER A 162 -20.76 -5.57 -1.13
CA SER A 162 -21.60 -5.32 0.05
C SER A 162 -20.87 -5.60 1.35
N GLN A 163 -20.07 -6.68 1.42
CA GLN A 163 -19.25 -6.98 2.60
C GLN A 163 -18.31 -5.80 2.93
N LEU A 164 -17.61 -5.28 1.92
CA LEU A 164 -16.69 -4.15 2.06
C LEU A 164 -17.43 -2.84 2.42
N ASP A 165 -18.58 -2.58 1.78
CA ASP A 165 -19.42 -1.42 2.08
C ASP A 165 -19.99 -1.46 3.51
N ASP A 166 -20.28 -2.65 4.04
CA ASP A 166 -20.78 -2.88 5.40
C ASP A 166 -19.69 -2.79 6.49
N GLY A 167 -18.42 -2.58 6.10
CA GLY A 167 -17.31 -2.35 7.03
C GLY A 167 -16.35 -3.52 7.22
N ILE A 168 -16.50 -4.62 6.47
CA ILE A 168 -15.49 -5.69 6.44
C ILE A 168 -14.17 -5.13 5.90
N ARG A 169 -13.05 -5.42 6.57
CA ARG A 169 -11.71 -4.98 6.14
C ARG A 169 -10.70 -6.13 6.03
N MET A 170 -11.13 -7.36 6.25
CA MET A 170 -10.36 -8.56 5.90
C MET A 170 -11.24 -9.53 5.11
N LEU A 171 -10.74 -9.98 3.97
CA LEU A 171 -11.40 -10.96 3.10
C LEU A 171 -10.56 -12.23 3.09
N GLN A 172 -11.14 -13.34 3.54
CA GLN A 172 -10.49 -14.65 3.44
C GLN A 172 -11.03 -15.39 2.22
N ILE A 173 -10.16 -16.05 1.45
CA ILE A 173 -10.48 -16.80 0.22
C ILE A 173 -9.80 -18.17 0.23
N GLN A 174 -10.46 -19.22 -0.30
CA GLN A 174 -9.86 -20.55 -0.49
C GLN A 174 -9.49 -20.76 -1.96
N ALA A 175 -8.21 -21.00 -2.23
CA ALA A 175 -7.70 -21.13 -3.59
C ALA A 175 -7.45 -22.59 -3.99
N HIS A 176 -7.93 -22.97 -5.17
CA HIS A 176 -7.76 -24.31 -5.74
C HIS A 176 -7.35 -24.22 -7.21
N VAL A 177 -6.35 -25.00 -7.62
CA VAL A 177 -5.92 -25.02 -9.02
C VAL A 177 -6.67 -26.10 -9.79
N VAL A 178 -7.37 -25.70 -10.85
CA VAL A 178 -8.06 -26.59 -11.79
C VAL A 178 -7.53 -26.32 -13.19
N ASN A 179 -6.92 -27.33 -13.81
CA ASN A 179 -6.34 -27.23 -15.17
C ASN A 179 -5.40 -26.02 -15.34
N GLY A 180 -4.60 -25.70 -14.32
CA GLY A 180 -3.64 -24.59 -14.34
C GLY A 180 -4.24 -23.20 -14.09
N THR A 181 -5.53 -23.10 -13.78
CA THR A 181 -6.19 -21.86 -13.40
C THR A 181 -6.53 -21.88 -11.91
N VAL A 182 -6.31 -20.76 -11.21
CA VAL A 182 -6.69 -20.62 -9.80
C VAL A 182 -8.17 -20.25 -9.69
N PHE A 183 -8.96 -21.16 -9.12
CA PHE A 183 -10.36 -20.98 -8.78
C PHE A 183 -10.52 -20.74 -7.27
N LEU A 184 -11.62 -20.08 -6.92
CA LEU A 184 -12.07 -19.96 -5.54
C LEU A 184 -13.15 -21.01 -5.29
N CYS A 185 -12.77 -22.07 -4.57
CA CYS A 185 -13.63 -23.20 -4.29
C CYS A 185 -13.64 -23.49 -2.80
N HIS A 186 -14.78 -23.88 -2.23
CA HIS A 186 -14.88 -24.03 -0.76
C HIS A 186 -13.93 -25.08 -0.18
N SER A 187 -14.02 -26.30 -0.69
CA SER A 187 -13.11 -27.41 -0.34
C SER A 187 -12.77 -28.21 -1.59
N SER A 188 -13.72 -28.27 -2.52
CA SER A 188 -13.52 -28.65 -3.90
C SER A 188 -14.47 -27.82 -4.78
N CYS A 189 -14.15 -27.74 -6.07
CA CYS A 189 -14.98 -26.99 -7.02
C CYS A 189 -16.32 -27.68 -7.34
N ASP A 190 -16.49 -28.94 -6.95
CA ASP A 190 -17.76 -29.67 -7.08
C ASP A 190 -18.78 -29.26 -6.00
N ILE A 191 -18.29 -28.86 -4.81
CA ILE A 191 -19.14 -28.44 -3.69
C ILE A 191 -19.67 -27.03 -3.93
N LEU A 192 -18.77 -26.08 -4.12
CA LEU A 192 -19.08 -24.69 -4.43
C LEU A 192 -17.87 -24.07 -5.11
N ASN A 193 -18.06 -23.66 -6.37
CA ASN A 193 -17.10 -22.89 -7.17
C ASN A 193 -17.65 -21.47 -7.34
N ALA A 194 -16.92 -20.47 -6.84
CA ALA A 194 -17.27 -19.05 -6.92
C ALA A 194 -16.62 -18.33 -8.12
N GLY A 195 -15.98 -19.06 -9.02
CA GLY A 195 -15.28 -18.52 -10.19
C GLY A 195 -13.77 -18.46 -10.00
N THR A 196 -13.09 -17.77 -10.92
CA THR A 196 -11.64 -17.64 -10.85
C THR A 196 -11.22 -16.65 -9.77
N MET A 197 -10.02 -16.84 -9.21
CA MET A 197 -9.43 -15.87 -8.29
C MET A 197 -9.25 -14.50 -8.96
N THR A 198 -8.87 -14.48 -10.25
CA THR A 198 -8.71 -13.24 -11.02
C THR A 198 -10.02 -12.46 -11.10
N ASP A 199 -11.15 -13.11 -11.40
CA ASP A 199 -12.45 -12.42 -11.52
C ASP A 199 -12.87 -11.82 -10.17
N TYR A 200 -12.74 -12.60 -9.09
CA TYR A 200 -13.05 -12.12 -7.74
C TYR A 200 -12.19 -10.92 -7.34
N LEU A 201 -10.86 -11.02 -7.52
CA LEU A 201 -9.94 -9.94 -7.20
C LEU A 201 -10.13 -8.72 -8.11
N THR A 202 -10.64 -8.89 -9.33
CA THR A 202 -10.97 -7.75 -10.22
C THR A 202 -12.11 -6.91 -9.63
N VAL A 203 -13.11 -7.57 -9.03
CA VAL A 203 -14.19 -6.87 -8.33
C VAL A 203 -13.64 -6.13 -7.11
N VAL A 204 -12.76 -6.76 -6.33
CA VAL A 204 -12.09 -6.14 -5.17
C VAL A 204 -11.23 -4.94 -5.60
N ALA A 205 -10.41 -5.07 -6.64
CA ALA A 205 -9.59 -3.99 -7.18
C ALA A 205 -10.45 -2.80 -7.64
N GLY A 206 -11.59 -3.09 -8.28
CA GLY A 206 -12.58 -2.09 -8.65
C GLY A 206 -13.15 -1.32 -7.45
N TRP A 207 -13.39 -2.02 -6.33
CA TRP A 207 -13.81 -1.40 -5.08
C TRP A 207 -12.69 -0.55 -4.47
N VAL A 208 -11.48 -1.09 -4.32
CA VAL A 208 -10.30 -0.38 -3.76
C VAL A 208 -10.02 0.90 -4.53
N LYS A 209 -10.14 0.89 -5.86
CA LYS A 209 -9.97 2.06 -6.72
C LYS A 209 -10.99 3.17 -6.42
N LYS A 210 -12.24 2.81 -6.12
CA LYS A 210 -13.33 3.76 -5.83
C LYS A 210 -13.30 4.26 -4.38
N HIS A 211 -12.59 3.56 -3.50
CA HIS A 211 -12.54 3.81 -2.06
C HIS A 211 -11.11 4.19 -1.64
N PRO A 212 -10.62 5.40 -1.98
CA PRO A 212 -9.21 5.78 -1.79
C PRO A 212 -8.77 5.88 -0.32
N TYR A 213 -9.71 5.96 0.62
CA TYR A 213 -9.44 6.10 2.06
C TYR A 213 -9.56 4.79 2.83
N ASP A 214 -9.71 3.68 2.12
CA ASP A 214 -9.84 2.36 2.72
C ASP A 214 -8.58 1.52 2.50
N VAL A 215 -8.24 0.75 3.53
CA VAL A 215 -7.15 -0.22 3.60
C VAL A 215 -7.76 -1.57 3.94
N ILE A 216 -7.50 -2.58 3.12
CA ILE A 216 -8.07 -3.92 3.27
C ILE A 216 -6.97 -4.98 3.38
N THR A 217 -7.36 -6.14 3.89
CA THR A 217 -6.52 -7.32 4.00
C THR A 217 -7.14 -8.46 3.21
N ILE A 218 -6.31 -9.23 2.53
CA ILE A 218 -6.70 -10.46 1.85
C ILE A 218 -5.89 -11.59 2.45
N LEU A 219 -6.56 -12.66 2.89
CA LEU A 219 -5.92 -13.88 3.34
C LEU A 219 -6.25 -15.00 2.34
N ILE A 220 -5.20 -15.57 1.75
CA ILE A 220 -5.29 -16.68 0.80
C ILE A 220 -5.10 -17.99 1.58
N GLY A 221 -6.11 -18.83 1.62
CA GLY A 221 -5.98 -20.22 2.05
C GLY A 221 -5.43 -21.08 0.91
N ASN A 222 -4.25 -21.66 1.13
CA ASN A 222 -3.49 -22.48 0.20
C ASN A 222 -3.64 -23.96 0.56
N ALA A 223 -4.87 -24.48 0.41
CA ALA A 223 -5.22 -25.84 0.82
C ALA A 223 -4.38 -26.94 0.13
N ALA A 224 -3.78 -26.66 -1.02
CA ALA A 224 -2.96 -27.60 -1.78
C ALA A 224 -1.45 -27.43 -1.58
N TYR A 225 -1.00 -26.56 -0.68
CA TYR A 225 0.41 -26.29 -0.41
C TYR A 225 1.21 -26.01 -1.70
N LEU A 226 0.65 -25.15 -2.55
CA LEU A 226 1.28 -24.76 -3.80
C LEU A 226 2.25 -23.59 -3.60
N PRO A 227 3.33 -23.48 -4.40
CA PRO A 227 4.25 -22.35 -4.29
C PRO A 227 3.54 -21.02 -4.47
N VAL A 228 3.92 -20.00 -3.67
CA VAL A 228 3.37 -18.64 -3.72
C VAL A 228 3.27 -18.03 -5.13
N SER A 229 4.23 -18.37 -6.02
CA SER A 229 4.25 -17.89 -7.41
C SER A 229 2.99 -18.26 -8.19
N THR A 230 2.30 -19.35 -7.81
CA THR A 230 1.03 -19.81 -8.39
C THR A 230 -0.06 -18.74 -8.36
N TYR A 231 -0.08 -17.90 -7.32
CA TYR A 231 -1.15 -16.93 -7.06
C TYR A 231 -0.88 -15.55 -7.65
N THR A 232 0.39 -15.26 -7.98
CA THR A 232 0.82 -13.95 -8.47
C THR A 232 0.15 -13.50 -9.77
N PRO A 233 -0.14 -14.37 -10.76
CA PRO A 233 -0.83 -13.94 -11.98
C PRO A 233 -2.23 -13.41 -11.68
N ALA A 234 -3.00 -14.07 -10.80
CA ALA A 234 -4.35 -13.63 -10.46
C ALA A 234 -4.37 -12.25 -9.78
N ILE A 235 -3.38 -11.96 -8.93
CA ILE A 235 -3.23 -10.64 -8.27
C ILE A 235 -2.81 -9.56 -9.28
N ALA A 236 -1.90 -9.89 -10.21
CA ALA A 236 -1.46 -8.96 -11.24
C ALA A 236 -2.58 -8.66 -12.26
N ASP A 237 -3.19 -9.71 -12.81
CA ASP A 237 -4.16 -9.63 -13.91
C ASP A 237 -5.50 -9.01 -13.45
N SER A 238 -5.83 -9.10 -12.17
CA SER A 238 -6.99 -8.40 -11.58
C SER A 238 -6.83 -6.89 -11.47
N GLY A 239 -5.61 -6.37 -11.66
CA GLY A 239 -5.29 -4.96 -11.48
C GLY A 239 -5.16 -4.53 -10.01
N LEU A 240 -5.03 -5.48 -9.09
CA LEU A 240 -4.88 -5.21 -7.65
C LEU A 240 -3.46 -4.81 -7.27
N LEU A 241 -2.45 -5.31 -7.99
CA LEU A 241 -1.02 -5.14 -7.69
C LEU A 241 -0.57 -3.69 -7.39
N PRO A 242 -1.05 -2.63 -8.08
CA PRO A 242 -0.68 -1.25 -7.76
C PRO A 242 -1.08 -0.77 -6.36
N TYR A 243 -1.98 -1.50 -5.69
CA TYR A 243 -2.44 -1.18 -4.34
C TYR A 243 -1.82 -2.09 -3.27
N VAL A 244 -1.05 -3.11 -3.66
CA VAL A 244 -0.53 -4.08 -2.71
C VAL A 244 0.64 -3.50 -1.92
N TYR A 245 0.57 -3.65 -0.60
CA TYR A 245 1.62 -3.24 0.31
C TYR A 245 2.79 -4.23 0.30
N THR A 246 4.00 -3.71 0.08
CA THR A 246 5.24 -4.49 0.23
C THR A 246 5.99 -3.99 1.47
N PRO A 247 6.20 -4.84 2.49
CA PRO A 247 6.98 -4.46 3.66
C PRO A 247 8.40 -4.03 3.31
N PRO A 248 8.96 -3.02 4.00
CA PRO A 248 10.33 -2.57 3.78
C PRO A 248 11.38 -3.56 4.32
N LYS A 249 10.98 -4.51 5.16
CA LYS A 249 11.80 -5.58 5.71
C LYS A 249 10.93 -6.80 5.98
N LYS A 250 11.57 -7.95 6.09
CA LYS A 250 10.97 -9.15 6.68
C LYS A 250 10.84 -8.97 8.19
N ASP A 251 10.01 -9.80 8.82
CA ASP A 251 9.85 -9.84 10.28
C ASP A 251 9.41 -8.48 10.86
N MET A 252 8.43 -7.86 10.22
CA MET A 252 7.78 -6.64 10.69
C MET A 252 7.15 -6.86 12.08
N ALA A 253 7.67 -6.19 13.10
CA ALA A 253 7.03 -6.13 14.42
C ALA A 253 5.80 -5.21 14.38
N LEU A 254 4.93 -5.30 15.38
CA LEU A 254 3.75 -4.44 15.52
C LEU A 254 4.07 -2.95 15.34
N SER A 255 5.19 -2.47 15.89
CA SER A 255 5.62 -1.07 15.78
C SER A 255 6.12 -0.67 14.39
N ASP A 256 6.49 -1.62 13.54
CA ASP A 256 7.03 -1.34 12.21
C ASP A 256 5.94 -1.01 11.18
N TRP A 257 4.72 -1.50 11.40
CA TRP A 257 3.61 -1.27 10.48
C TRP A 257 3.31 0.24 10.33
N PRO A 258 3.04 0.69 9.09
CA PRO A 258 2.68 2.09 8.82
C PRO A 258 1.31 2.43 9.40
N THR A 259 1.03 3.73 9.51
CA THR A 259 -0.32 4.21 9.79
C THR A 259 -1.23 4.05 8.58
N LEU A 260 -2.55 3.98 8.78
CA LEU A 260 -3.48 3.92 7.64
C LEU A 260 -3.32 5.13 6.73
N SER A 261 -3.10 6.34 7.27
CA SER A 261 -2.86 7.53 6.44
C SER A 261 -1.61 7.38 5.57
N SER A 262 -0.55 6.73 6.06
CA SER A 262 0.67 6.50 5.28
C SER A 262 0.44 5.49 4.15
N MET A 263 -0.29 4.41 4.43
CA MET A 263 -0.73 3.44 3.41
C MET A 263 -1.60 4.09 2.34
N ILE A 264 -2.51 4.98 2.76
CA ILE A 264 -3.41 5.71 1.86
C ILE A 264 -2.64 6.65 0.93
N ILE A 265 -1.76 7.48 1.49
CA ILE A 265 -0.98 8.45 0.71
C ILE A 265 -0.05 7.76 -0.30
N THR A 266 0.49 6.59 0.05
CA THR A 266 1.35 5.80 -0.84
C THR A 266 0.57 4.86 -1.76
N SER A 267 -0.75 4.85 -1.68
CA SER A 267 -1.65 3.93 -2.39
C SER A 267 -1.40 2.44 -2.11
N GLN A 268 -0.53 2.08 -1.17
CA GLN A 268 -0.29 0.70 -0.72
C GLN A 268 -1.30 0.30 0.36
N ARG A 269 -2.52 -0.02 -0.07
CA ARG A 269 -3.72 -0.14 0.77
C ARG A 269 -4.30 -1.55 0.81
N VAL A 270 -3.61 -2.54 0.25
CA VAL A 270 -4.00 -3.95 0.27
C VAL A 270 -2.87 -4.76 0.88
N VAL A 271 -3.11 -5.38 2.03
CA VAL A 271 -2.16 -6.32 2.64
C VAL A 271 -2.57 -7.74 2.24
N VAL A 272 -1.63 -8.55 1.75
CA VAL A 272 -1.92 -9.93 1.32
C VAL A 272 -1.15 -10.90 2.20
N PHE A 273 -1.88 -11.78 2.89
CA PHE A 273 -1.34 -12.92 3.62
C PHE A 273 -1.68 -14.22 2.90
N MET A 274 -0.90 -15.26 3.16
CA MET A 274 -1.19 -16.64 2.77
C MET A 274 -0.71 -17.60 3.86
N ASP A 275 -1.52 -18.61 4.16
CA ASP A 275 -1.33 -19.55 5.27
C ASP A 275 -0.08 -20.43 5.15
N TYR A 276 0.24 -20.92 3.96
CA TYR A 276 1.32 -21.88 3.71
C TYR A 276 2.08 -21.62 2.41
N GLU A 277 3.34 -22.06 2.34
CA GLU A 277 4.20 -22.02 1.14
C GLU A 277 4.45 -20.59 0.60
N THR A 278 4.55 -19.62 1.51
CA THR A 278 5.03 -18.28 1.20
C THR A 278 6.55 -18.26 1.07
N ASP A 279 7.05 -17.31 0.27
CA ASP A 279 8.47 -17.00 0.17
C ASP A 279 8.62 -15.52 -0.14
N GLN A 280 8.94 -14.71 0.88
CA GLN A 280 9.12 -13.28 0.73
C GLN A 280 10.41 -12.87 0.00
N ASP A 281 11.35 -13.80 -0.27
CA ASP A 281 12.46 -13.52 -1.20
C ASP A 281 12.00 -13.56 -2.66
N THR A 282 11.06 -14.46 -2.97
CA THR A 282 10.54 -14.62 -4.34
C THR A 282 9.34 -13.70 -4.62
N VAL A 283 8.41 -13.58 -3.67
CA VAL A 283 7.19 -12.75 -3.78
C VAL A 283 7.07 -11.89 -2.52
N PRO A 284 7.72 -10.72 -2.46
CA PRO A 284 7.91 -9.96 -1.22
C PRO A 284 6.62 -9.36 -0.63
N TYR A 285 5.54 -9.32 -1.41
CA TYR A 285 4.26 -8.71 -1.05
C TYR A 285 3.18 -9.71 -0.59
N ILE A 286 3.44 -11.02 -0.68
CA ILE A 286 2.56 -12.06 -0.10
C ILE A 286 3.24 -12.53 1.18
N LEU A 287 2.61 -12.21 2.30
CA LEU A 287 3.18 -12.38 3.62
C LEU A 287 2.77 -13.71 4.22
N ASP A 288 3.69 -14.36 4.93
CA ASP A 288 3.41 -15.57 5.69
C ASP A 288 2.41 -15.29 6.80
N GLU A 289 1.22 -15.89 6.75
CA GLU A 289 0.19 -15.66 7.75
C GLU A 289 0.74 -15.89 9.16
N PHE A 290 1.33 -17.06 9.42
CA PHE A 290 1.71 -17.46 10.77
C PHE A 290 2.94 -16.75 11.33
N SER A 291 3.64 -15.97 10.51
CA SER A 291 4.68 -15.03 10.94
C SER A 291 4.11 -13.70 11.45
N TYR A 292 2.89 -13.33 11.03
CA TYR A 292 2.30 -12.02 11.35
C TYR A 292 0.95 -12.10 12.06
N ILE A 293 0.26 -13.24 12.00
CA ILE A 293 -1.07 -13.53 12.51
C ILE A 293 -0.99 -14.84 13.28
N TRP A 294 -1.74 -14.93 14.37
CA TRP A 294 -2.01 -16.21 15.02
C TRP A 294 -3.51 -16.44 15.10
N GLU A 295 -3.89 -17.70 15.22
CA GLU A 295 -5.27 -18.12 15.34
C GLU A 295 -5.50 -19.01 16.55
N THR A 296 -6.76 -19.01 16.98
CA THR A 296 -7.29 -19.95 17.96
C THR A 296 -7.39 -21.37 17.41
N PRO A 297 -7.76 -22.36 18.23
CA PRO A 297 -8.06 -23.69 17.72
C PRO A 297 -9.04 -23.69 16.56
N PHE A 298 -8.72 -24.50 15.57
CA PHE A 298 -9.64 -24.87 14.50
C PHE A 298 -10.90 -25.53 15.07
N ASP A 299 -12.06 -25.25 14.47
CA ASP A 299 -13.38 -25.80 14.83
C ASP A 299 -13.68 -25.70 16.35
N PRO A 300 -13.71 -24.46 16.90
CA PRO A 300 -13.96 -24.27 18.32
C PRO A 300 -15.39 -24.68 18.66
N THR A 301 -15.53 -25.70 19.52
CA THR A 301 -16.82 -26.15 20.06
C THR A 301 -17.19 -25.49 21.39
N ASP A 302 -16.22 -24.82 22.02
CA ASP A 302 -16.44 -24.03 23.24
C ASP A 302 -17.15 -22.71 22.90
N ARG A 303 -18.38 -22.55 23.38
CA ARG A 303 -19.19 -21.34 23.20
C ARG A 303 -18.63 -20.12 23.90
N ALA A 304 -17.68 -20.28 24.82
CA ALA A 304 -16.97 -19.17 25.44
C ALA A 304 -15.94 -18.54 24.49
N PHE A 305 -15.60 -19.21 23.37
CA PHE A 305 -14.60 -18.75 22.40
C PHE A 305 -13.33 -18.23 23.11
N PRO A 306 -12.64 -19.09 23.90
CA PRO A 306 -11.46 -18.66 24.62
C PRO A 306 -10.36 -18.22 23.64
N CYS A 307 -9.67 -17.11 23.92
CA CYS A 307 -8.51 -16.62 23.14
C CYS A 307 -7.27 -17.52 23.31
N THR A 308 -7.38 -18.83 23.06
CA THR A 308 -6.27 -19.77 23.20
C THR A 308 -5.40 -19.71 21.96
N VAL A 309 -4.12 -19.39 22.09
CA VAL A 309 -3.17 -19.43 20.97
C VAL A 309 -2.95 -20.88 20.53
N GLN A 310 -3.12 -21.20 19.24
CA GLN A 310 -2.87 -22.54 18.72
C GLN A 310 -2.10 -22.56 17.39
N ARG A 311 -2.40 -21.66 16.45
CA ARG A 311 -1.75 -21.66 15.13
C ARG A 311 -0.91 -20.39 14.96
N PRO A 312 0.40 -20.50 14.67
CA PRO A 312 1.16 -21.74 14.51
C PRO A 312 1.35 -22.50 15.83
N PRO A 313 1.59 -23.82 15.78
CA PRO A 313 1.90 -24.60 16.97
C PRO A 313 3.15 -24.04 17.66
N ASP A 314 3.22 -24.21 18.98
CA ASP A 314 4.35 -23.79 19.82
C ASP A 314 4.59 -22.27 19.94
N LEU A 315 3.69 -21.43 19.40
CA LEU A 315 3.72 -19.99 19.66
C LEU A 315 3.37 -19.70 21.13
N SER A 316 4.35 -19.19 21.90
CA SER A 316 4.11 -18.83 23.30
C SER A 316 3.11 -17.68 23.43
N ALA A 317 2.33 -17.65 24.52
CA ALA A 317 1.40 -16.55 24.79
C ALA A 317 2.10 -15.17 24.89
N ALA A 318 3.38 -15.13 25.29
CA ALA A 318 4.14 -13.88 25.29
C ALA A 318 4.54 -13.44 23.87
N ALA A 319 4.91 -14.37 23.00
CA ALA A 319 5.23 -14.10 21.60
C ALA A 319 3.98 -13.71 20.79
N ALA A 320 2.83 -14.32 21.08
CA ALA A 320 1.56 -13.96 20.45
C ALA A 320 1.20 -12.47 20.63
N LYS A 321 1.60 -11.85 21.75
CA LYS A 321 1.41 -10.41 22.01
C LYS A 321 2.22 -9.49 21.10
N THR A 322 3.19 -10.05 20.38
CA THR A 322 4.13 -9.29 19.55
C THR A 322 3.87 -9.42 18.05
N VAL A 323 2.84 -10.20 17.67
CA VAL A 323 2.30 -10.36 16.31
C VAL A 323 0.86 -9.83 16.27
N ALA A 324 0.27 -9.63 15.09
CA ALA A 324 -1.09 -9.11 14.97
C ALA A 324 -2.09 -10.03 15.71
N GLY A 325 -3.04 -9.45 16.44
CA GLY A 325 -3.88 -10.16 17.42
C GLY A 325 -3.27 -10.23 18.83
N GLY A 326 -2.34 -9.34 19.18
CA GLY A 326 -1.57 -9.47 20.43
C GLY A 326 -2.32 -9.16 21.73
N ASP A 327 -3.26 -8.23 21.73
CA ASP A 327 -4.03 -7.85 22.94
C ASP A 327 -5.51 -8.29 22.90
N GLU A 328 -5.97 -8.78 21.76
CA GLU A 328 -7.33 -9.28 21.51
C GLU A 328 -7.25 -10.72 20.97
N CYS A 329 -8.31 -11.53 21.05
CA CYS A 329 -8.27 -12.85 20.43
C CYS A 329 -7.82 -12.71 18.96
N GLY A 330 -6.86 -13.53 18.51
CA GLY A 330 -6.39 -13.58 17.12
C GLY A 330 -7.53 -13.85 16.12
N VAL A 331 -7.19 -13.99 14.84
CA VAL A 331 -8.21 -14.22 13.81
C VAL A 331 -8.97 -15.52 14.12
N TRP A 332 -10.29 -15.43 14.19
CA TRP A 332 -11.17 -16.59 14.27
C TRP A 332 -11.35 -17.15 12.86
N VAL A 333 -10.68 -18.27 12.56
CA VAL A 333 -10.95 -19.02 11.33
C VAL A 333 -11.94 -20.13 11.66
N TRP A 334 -13.20 -19.92 11.27
CA TRP A 334 -14.20 -20.98 11.21
C TRP A 334 -14.07 -21.69 9.87
N GLU A 335 -13.09 -22.58 9.72
CA GLU A 335 -13.12 -23.52 8.60
C GLU A 335 -14.10 -24.64 8.97
N SER A 336 -15.30 -24.63 8.37
CA SER A 336 -16.17 -25.81 8.42
C SER A 336 -15.46 -26.91 7.64
N GLY A 337 -14.76 -27.79 8.35
CA GLY A 337 -14.31 -29.06 7.80
C GLY A 337 -15.51 -29.73 7.14
N ALA A 338 -15.34 -30.26 5.93
CA ALA A 338 -16.32 -31.08 5.25
C ALA A 338 -16.51 -32.45 5.94
N GLY A 339 -16.69 -32.45 7.26
CA GLY A 339 -17.09 -33.59 8.06
C GLY A 339 -18.59 -33.48 8.32
N GLY A 340 -19.37 -34.33 7.65
CA GLY A 340 -20.79 -34.48 7.93
C GLY A 340 -21.01 -34.79 9.41
N GLY A 341 -21.57 -33.82 10.13
CA GLY A 341 -22.19 -33.99 11.43
C GLY A 341 -23.64 -33.58 11.29
N GLU A 342 -24.54 -34.56 11.40
CA GLU A 342 -25.99 -34.41 11.38
C GLU A 342 -26.46 -33.33 12.37
N LEU A 343 -27.41 -32.50 11.93
CA LEU A 343 -28.43 -31.90 12.80
C LEU A 343 -29.69 -32.77 12.77
#